data_AF-A0AAD5X2J6-F1
#
_entry.id   AF-A0AAD5X2J6-F1
#
_cell.length_a   1.000
_cell.length_b   1.000
_cell.length_c   1.000
_cell.angle_alpha   90.00
_cell.angle_beta   90.00
_cell.angle_gamma   90.00
#
_symmetry.space_group_name_H-M   'P 1'
#
loop_
_entity.id
_entity.type
_entity.pdbx_description
1 polymer ?
#
loop_
_entity_poly.entity_id
_entity_poly.type
_entity_poly.pdbx_seq_one_letter_code
_entity_poly.pdbx_strand_id
1 'polypeptide(L)'
;TSLTIDGIVYVIDPGFSKQKVYNPRIRVESLLVSPISKASAQQRSGRAGRTRPGKCFRLYTEKAFLKDLQEQTYPEILRCNLGSVVLQLKKLGIDDLVHFDFMDPPAPETLMRALELLNYLEALDDDGNLTKIGEHMAEFPLDPQFCKALLAAPKYRCSNEIVSIVAMLSAPNCFIRPPNERKQADEAKAQFNHEEGDHLTMLNAYTLYKENEGDAQWCYKNYLNARSLKNADNVRTQLVRIMERMGVELVSTPFENPAYWRNIRMALTAGFFMQVAHLERNGVYNTAKDNQPVQLHPSCCLDQKPEWVMYNEFVLTAKNYIRTCTVIEGDWLFDVAPAYFDLTNFPQCEARRVLERIAIKKAGKGGGKSDKWDKTSKKNKKR
;
A
#
# COMPACT_ATOMS: atom_id res chain seq x y z
N THR A 1 7.82 -24.53 -8.42
CA THR A 1 8.34 -25.75 -9.09
C THR A 1 9.75 -25.61 -9.66
N SER A 2 10.42 -24.46 -9.48
CA SER A 2 11.57 -24.03 -10.28
C SER A 2 12.95 -24.61 -9.91
N LEU A 3 13.12 -25.22 -8.73
CA LEU A 3 14.46 -25.67 -8.28
C LEU A 3 14.50 -27.19 -8.01
N THR A 4 15.58 -27.85 -8.44
CA THR A 4 16.00 -29.18 -7.97
C THR A 4 17.10 -29.00 -6.94
N ILE A 5 16.95 -29.63 -5.78
CA ILE A 5 17.99 -29.69 -4.77
C ILE A 5 18.41 -31.16 -4.70
N ASP A 6 19.67 -31.43 -5.03
CA ASP A 6 20.17 -32.79 -5.03
C ASP A 6 20.23 -33.36 -3.61
N GLY A 7 19.97 -34.67 -3.49
CA GLY A 7 20.01 -35.37 -2.21
C GLY A 7 18.71 -35.33 -1.40
N ILE A 8 17.65 -34.63 -1.86
CA ILE A 8 16.34 -34.66 -1.21
C ILE A 8 15.66 -36.02 -1.42
N VAL A 9 15.37 -36.71 -0.30
CA VAL A 9 14.69 -38.03 -0.27
C VAL A 9 13.39 -37.98 0.54
N TYR A 10 13.26 -36.99 1.44
CA TYR A 10 12.10 -36.82 2.29
C TYR A 10 11.49 -35.44 2.08
N VAL A 11 10.17 -35.41 1.88
CA VAL A 11 9.38 -34.17 1.81
C VAL A 11 8.33 -34.24 2.91
N ILE A 12 8.16 -33.15 3.65
CA ILE A 12 7.06 -32.98 4.61
C ILE A 12 6.11 -31.95 4.02
N ASP A 13 4.86 -32.34 3.82
CA ASP A 13 3.84 -31.48 3.22
C ASP A 13 2.71 -31.19 4.22
N PRO A 14 2.71 -30.00 4.85
CA PRO A 14 1.63 -29.57 5.71
C PRO A 14 0.31 -29.30 4.99
N GLY A 15 0.30 -29.19 3.65
CA GLY A 15 -0.92 -28.95 2.87
C GLY A 15 -1.35 -27.48 2.75
N PHE A 16 -0.52 -26.53 3.18
CA PHE A 16 -0.84 -25.09 3.11
C PHE A 16 0.18 -24.28 2.30
N SER A 17 -0.28 -23.12 1.82
CA SER A 17 0.55 -22.08 1.20
C SER A 17 -0.02 -20.69 1.48
N LYS A 18 0.82 -19.66 1.47
CA LYS A 18 0.33 -18.27 1.47
C LYS A 18 -0.09 -17.89 0.05
N GLN A 19 -1.30 -17.39 -0.08
CA GLN A 19 -1.90 -16.99 -1.35
C GLN A 19 -2.40 -15.55 -1.24
N LYS A 20 -2.13 -14.73 -2.26
CA LYS A 20 -2.74 -13.40 -2.41
C LYS A 20 -4.23 -13.57 -2.69
N VAL A 21 -5.07 -12.84 -1.97
CA VAL A 21 -6.52 -12.84 -2.17
C VAL A 21 -6.97 -11.40 -2.24
N TYR A 22 -7.75 -11.09 -3.28
CA TYR A 22 -8.37 -9.79 -3.49
C TYR A 22 -9.89 -9.92 -3.42
N ASN A 23 -10.51 -9.06 -2.60
CA ASN A 23 -11.96 -8.93 -2.54
C ASN A 23 -12.38 -7.60 -3.22
N PRO A 24 -12.97 -7.63 -4.42
CA PRO A 24 -13.30 -6.42 -5.18
C PRO A 24 -14.43 -5.58 -4.55
N ARG A 25 -15.27 -6.18 -3.70
CA ARG A 25 -16.40 -5.47 -3.04
C ARG A 25 -15.94 -4.51 -1.96
N ILE A 26 -14.89 -4.89 -1.24
CA ILE A 26 -14.30 -4.08 -0.15
C ILE A 26 -12.93 -3.51 -0.52
N ARG A 27 -12.44 -3.78 -1.75
CA ARG A 27 -11.15 -3.33 -2.30
C ARG A 27 -9.95 -3.68 -1.43
N VAL A 28 -9.98 -4.87 -0.84
CA VAL A 28 -8.92 -5.36 0.06
C VAL A 28 -8.14 -6.47 -0.62
N GLU A 29 -6.82 -6.30 -0.69
CA GLU A 29 -5.86 -7.36 -0.96
C GLU A 29 -5.18 -7.80 0.35
N SER A 30 -5.09 -9.10 0.58
CA SER A 30 -4.42 -9.67 1.76
C SER A 30 -3.77 -11.01 1.42
N LEU A 31 -2.74 -11.39 2.18
CA LEU A 31 -2.14 -12.72 2.12
C LEU A 31 -2.85 -13.65 3.10
N LEU A 32 -3.48 -14.70 2.58
CA LEU A 32 -4.15 -15.73 3.39
C LEU A 32 -3.39 -17.05 3.33
N VAL A 33 -3.35 -17.76 4.46
CA VAL A 33 -2.88 -19.13 4.50
C VAL A 33 -4.04 -20.02 4.06
N SER A 34 -3.88 -20.65 2.90
CA SER A 34 -4.93 -21.45 2.26
C SER A 34 -4.43 -22.86 1.95
N PRO A 35 -5.33 -23.86 1.96
CA PRO A 35 -5.00 -25.20 1.49
C PRO A 35 -4.43 -25.18 0.06
N ILE A 36 -3.53 -26.10 -0.24
CA ILE A 36 -2.95 -26.27 -1.58
C ILE A 36 -3.87 -27.12 -2.48
N SER A 37 -3.65 -27.09 -3.79
CA SER A 37 -4.29 -28.02 -4.71
C SER A 37 -3.65 -29.41 -4.70
N LYS A 38 -4.37 -30.42 -5.21
CA LYS A 38 -3.85 -31.77 -5.48
C LYS A 38 -2.64 -31.71 -6.42
N ALA A 39 -2.70 -30.89 -7.47
CA ALA A 39 -1.57 -30.64 -8.35
C ALA A 39 -0.34 -30.10 -7.59
N SER A 40 -0.54 -29.17 -6.67
CA SER A 40 0.54 -28.66 -5.82
C SER A 40 1.10 -29.72 -4.88
N ALA A 41 0.25 -30.53 -4.25
CA ALA A 41 0.66 -31.64 -3.39
C ALA A 41 1.46 -32.70 -4.16
N GLN A 42 1.07 -33.00 -5.40
CA GLN A 42 1.80 -33.89 -6.30
C GLN A 42 3.16 -33.29 -6.70
N GLN A 43 3.20 -31.99 -7.02
CA GLN A 43 4.44 -31.26 -7.31
C GLN A 43 5.40 -31.23 -6.12
N ARG A 44 4.88 -31.17 -4.88
CA ARG A 44 5.66 -31.30 -3.64
C ARG A 44 6.22 -32.70 -3.47
N SER A 45 5.39 -33.75 -3.58
CA SER A 45 5.86 -35.14 -3.49
C SER A 45 6.89 -35.49 -4.57
N GLY A 46 6.74 -34.93 -5.77
CA GLY A 46 7.69 -35.11 -6.87
C GLY A 46 9.09 -34.58 -6.60
N ARG A 47 9.31 -33.79 -5.52
CA ARG A 47 10.65 -33.33 -5.12
C ARG A 47 11.49 -34.42 -4.47
N ALA A 48 10.88 -35.39 -3.80
CA ALA A 48 11.58 -36.47 -3.11
C ALA A 48 12.13 -37.56 -4.05
N GLY A 49 11.56 -37.68 -5.26
CA GLY A 49 11.83 -38.78 -6.19
C GLY A 49 12.74 -38.42 -7.37
N ARG A 50 13.54 -37.35 -7.29
CA ARG A 50 14.30 -36.85 -8.45
C ARG A 50 15.60 -37.61 -8.71
N THR A 51 16.39 -37.84 -7.67
CA THR A 51 17.71 -38.49 -7.79
C THR A 51 17.67 -39.97 -7.38
N ARG A 52 16.71 -40.36 -6.54
CA ARG A 52 16.52 -41.71 -6.00
C ARG A 52 15.08 -41.86 -5.47
N PRO A 53 14.59 -43.08 -5.19
CA PRO A 53 13.30 -43.26 -4.54
C PRO A 53 13.24 -42.49 -3.22
N GLY A 54 12.15 -41.75 -3.01
CA GLY A 54 11.92 -40.93 -1.81
C GLY A 54 10.52 -41.07 -1.26
N LYS A 55 10.27 -40.46 -0.10
CA LYS A 55 8.98 -40.50 0.59
C LYS A 55 8.46 -39.09 0.84
N CYS A 56 7.15 -38.91 0.69
CA CYS A 56 6.45 -37.68 1.03
C CYS A 56 5.50 -37.94 2.21
N PHE A 57 5.68 -37.20 3.29
CA PHE A 57 4.85 -37.24 4.48
C PHE A 57 3.83 -36.10 4.43
N ARG A 58 2.60 -36.43 4.04
CA ARG A 58 1.49 -35.48 4.01
C ARG A 58 0.84 -35.41 5.39
N LEU A 59 0.74 -34.22 5.98
CA LEU A 59 0.18 -34.01 7.32
C LEU A 59 -1.34 -33.81 7.30
N TYR A 60 -2.02 -34.57 6.44
CA TYR A 60 -3.47 -34.54 6.25
C TYR A 60 -3.95 -35.92 5.78
N THR A 61 -5.23 -36.23 6.04
CA THR A 61 -5.77 -37.56 5.73
C THR A 61 -5.94 -37.77 4.23
N GLU A 62 -5.94 -39.02 3.79
CA GLU A 62 -6.27 -39.36 2.39
C GLU A 62 -7.67 -38.87 1.99
N LYS A 63 -8.64 -38.95 2.92
CA LYS A 63 -9.98 -38.41 2.70
C LYS A 63 -9.94 -36.91 2.40
N ALA A 64 -9.17 -36.14 3.17
CA ALA A 64 -8.99 -34.71 2.93
C ALA A 64 -8.30 -34.43 1.59
N PHE A 65 -7.29 -35.24 1.23
CA PHE A 65 -6.64 -35.12 -0.08
C PHE A 65 -7.64 -35.34 -1.23
N LEU A 66 -8.51 -36.35 -1.14
CA LEU A 66 -9.43 -36.72 -2.23
C LEU A 66 -10.66 -35.80 -2.32
N LYS A 67 -11.22 -35.38 -1.18
CA LYS A 67 -12.49 -34.64 -1.12
C LYS A 67 -12.36 -33.14 -0.87
N ASP A 68 -11.38 -32.72 -0.07
CA ASP A 68 -11.31 -31.32 0.40
C ASP A 68 -10.37 -30.47 -0.47
N LEU A 69 -9.32 -31.08 -1.04
CA LEU A 69 -8.37 -30.37 -1.91
C LEU A 69 -8.90 -30.26 -3.35
N GLN A 70 -8.79 -29.06 -3.91
CA GLN A 70 -9.11 -28.79 -5.32
C GLN A 70 -8.07 -29.44 -6.24
N GLU A 71 -8.47 -29.84 -7.45
CA GLU A 71 -7.57 -30.46 -8.43
C GLU A 71 -6.41 -29.53 -8.82
N GLN A 72 -6.75 -28.30 -9.24
CA GLN A 72 -5.81 -27.27 -9.64
C GLN A 72 -5.96 -26.04 -8.76
N THR A 73 -4.88 -25.27 -8.63
CA THR A 73 -4.95 -23.96 -7.97
C THR A 73 -5.62 -22.98 -8.92
N TYR A 74 -6.53 -22.13 -8.42
CA TYR A 74 -7.08 -21.06 -9.24
C TYR A 74 -5.98 -20.16 -9.82
N PRO A 75 -6.08 -19.79 -11.12
CA PRO A 75 -5.21 -18.80 -11.75
C PRO A 75 -5.13 -17.51 -10.92
N GLU A 76 -3.94 -16.91 -10.86
CA GLU A 76 -3.73 -15.71 -10.02
C GLU A 76 -4.56 -14.51 -10.46
N ILE A 77 -4.80 -14.37 -11.77
CA ILE A 77 -5.62 -13.30 -12.36
C ILE A 77 -7.06 -13.24 -11.79
N LEU A 78 -7.60 -14.38 -11.32
CA LEU A 78 -8.95 -14.44 -10.75
C LEU A 78 -9.01 -13.96 -9.29
N ARG A 79 -7.86 -13.69 -8.65
CA ARG A 79 -7.74 -13.57 -7.20
C ARG A 79 -6.72 -12.53 -6.75
N CYS A 80 -6.19 -11.71 -7.65
CA CYS A 80 -5.33 -10.57 -7.36
C CYS A 80 -5.99 -9.24 -7.79
N ASN A 81 -5.45 -8.13 -7.29
CA ASN A 81 -5.78 -6.81 -7.81
C ASN A 81 -5.17 -6.63 -9.20
N LEU A 82 -5.97 -6.16 -10.17
CA LEU A 82 -5.57 -6.02 -11.56
C LEU A 82 -5.07 -4.62 -11.93
N GLY A 83 -4.96 -3.68 -10.98
CA GLY A 83 -4.54 -2.30 -11.27
C GLY A 83 -3.22 -2.21 -12.05
N SER A 84 -2.18 -2.93 -11.61
CA SER A 84 -0.89 -2.97 -12.33
C SER A 84 -1.00 -3.68 -13.69
N VAL A 85 -1.77 -4.77 -13.78
CA VAL A 85 -1.99 -5.52 -15.02
C VAL A 85 -2.70 -4.66 -16.07
N VAL A 86 -3.79 -3.99 -15.69
CA VAL A 86 -4.57 -3.11 -16.57
C VAL A 86 -3.71 -1.94 -17.06
N LEU A 87 -2.92 -1.33 -16.18
CA LEU A 87 -2.01 -0.26 -16.55
C LEU A 87 -0.99 -0.71 -17.62
N GLN A 88 -0.42 -1.91 -17.46
CA GLN A 88 0.51 -2.48 -18.42
C GLN A 88 -0.17 -2.86 -19.75
N LEU A 89 -1.37 -3.44 -19.72
CA LEU A 89 -2.14 -3.74 -20.93
C LEU A 89 -2.45 -2.46 -21.73
N LYS A 90 -2.87 -1.40 -21.04
CA LYS A 90 -3.11 -0.09 -21.65
C LYS A 90 -1.82 0.51 -22.23
N LYS A 91 -0.68 0.39 -21.54
CA LYS A 91 0.64 0.80 -22.06
C LYS A 91 1.05 0.03 -23.32
N LEU A 92 0.63 -1.23 -23.46
CA LEU A 92 0.85 -2.04 -24.66
C LEU A 92 -0.09 -1.69 -25.83
N GLY A 93 -1.03 -0.74 -25.65
CA GLY A 93 -2.00 -0.34 -26.66
C GLY A 93 -3.24 -1.24 -26.73
N ILE A 94 -3.54 -1.98 -25.66
CA ILE A 94 -4.74 -2.80 -25.57
C ILE A 94 -5.85 -1.98 -24.91
N ASP A 95 -6.80 -1.52 -25.72
CA ASP A 95 -7.89 -0.68 -25.24
C ASP A 95 -9.11 -1.45 -24.78
N ASP A 96 -9.48 -2.49 -25.51
CA ASP A 96 -10.63 -3.34 -25.20
C ASP A 96 -10.23 -4.47 -24.24
N LEU A 97 -10.27 -4.16 -22.95
CA LEU A 97 -9.97 -5.10 -21.89
C LEU A 97 -11.09 -6.12 -21.66
N VAL A 98 -12.30 -5.86 -22.15
CA VAL A 98 -13.46 -6.74 -21.95
C VAL A 98 -13.39 -7.91 -22.92
N HIS A 99 -12.98 -7.67 -24.17
CA HIS A 99 -12.84 -8.68 -25.21
C HIS A 99 -11.40 -9.18 -25.38
N PHE A 100 -10.49 -8.81 -24.48
CA PHE A 100 -9.14 -9.36 -24.50
C PHE A 100 -9.17 -10.88 -24.23
N ASP A 101 -8.40 -11.64 -25.01
CA ASP A 101 -8.41 -13.11 -25.02
C ASP A 101 -7.64 -13.69 -23.83
N PHE A 102 -8.21 -13.53 -22.63
CA PHE A 102 -7.70 -14.18 -21.42
C PHE A 102 -8.02 -15.68 -21.46
N MET A 103 -7.03 -16.52 -21.15
CA MET A 103 -7.25 -17.97 -20.94
C MET A 103 -8.32 -18.23 -19.88
N ASP A 104 -8.24 -17.50 -18.76
CA ASP A 104 -9.24 -17.46 -17.70
C ASP A 104 -9.58 -15.99 -17.41
N PRO A 105 -10.68 -15.44 -17.95
CA PRO A 105 -11.00 -14.03 -17.81
C PRO A 105 -11.34 -13.67 -16.36
N PRO A 106 -10.87 -12.51 -15.85
CA PRO A 106 -11.22 -12.06 -14.52
C PRO A 106 -12.70 -11.71 -14.41
N ALA A 107 -13.22 -11.67 -13.18
CA ALA A 107 -14.58 -11.19 -12.94
C ALA A 107 -14.72 -9.73 -13.43
N PRO A 108 -15.81 -9.36 -14.12
CA PRO A 108 -16.01 -7.99 -14.60
C PRO A 108 -15.91 -6.95 -13.48
N GLU A 109 -16.40 -7.26 -12.28
CA GLU A 109 -16.27 -6.40 -11.10
C GLU A 109 -14.81 -6.09 -10.75
N THR A 110 -13.91 -7.08 -10.82
CA THR A 110 -12.48 -6.89 -10.53
C THR A 110 -11.83 -5.97 -11.57
N LEU A 111 -12.18 -6.14 -12.85
CA LEU A 111 -11.68 -5.28 -13.93
C LEU A 111 -12.19 -3.84 -13.76
N MET A 112 -13.48 -3.66 -13.45
CA MET A 112 -14.06 -2.35 -13.17
C MET A 112 -13.38 -1.66 -11.99
N ARG A 113 -13.05 -2.38 -10.91
CA ARG A 113 -12.32 -1.80 -9.77
C ARG A 113 -10.90 -1.39 -10.12
N ALA A 114 -10.23 -2.12 -10.99
CA ALA A 114 -8.90 -1.72 -11.48
C ALA A 114 -8.96 -0.46 -12.34
N LEU A 115 -9.96 -0.35 -13.23
CA LEU A 115 -10.20 0.86 -14.02
C LEU A 115 -10.56 2.06 -13.15
N GLU A 116 -11.45 1.89 -12.17
CA GLU A 116 -11.82 2.91 -11.18
C GLU A 116 -10.60 3.37 -10.38
N LEU A 117 -9.77 2.44 -9.91
CA LEU A 117 -8.53 2.76 -9.20
C LEU A 117 -7.61 3.63 -10.06
N LEU A 118 -7.37 3.23 -11.30
CA LEU A 118 -6.47 3.95 -12.20
C LEU A 118 -7.03 5.32 -12.63
N ASN A 119 -8.34 5.44 -12.81
CA ASN A 119 -9.00 6.73 -13.07
C ASN A 119 -8.83 7.68 -11.86
N TYR A 120 -9.09 7.21 -10.64
CA TYR A 120 -8.88 8.02 -9.43
C TYR A 120 -7.42 8.40 -9.18
N LEU A 121 -6.45 7.57 -9.60
CA LEU A 121 -5.03 7.90 -9.56
C LEU A 121 -4.59 8.84 -10.70
N GLU A 122 -5.51 9.23 -11.58
CA GLU A 122 -5.29 10.02 -12.80
C GLU A 122 -4.37 9.33 -13.81
N ALA A 123 -4.25 8.00 -13.72
CA ALA A 123 -3.51 7.17 -14.67
C ALA A 123 -4.32 6.92 -15.96
N LEU A 124 -5.64 6.88 -15.84
CA LEU A 124 -6.59 6.85 -16.95
C LEU A 124 -7.48 8.10 -16.91
N ASP A 125 -7.91 8.59 -18.07
CA ASP A 125 -8.96 9.60 -18.16
C ASP A 125 -10.36 8.96 -18.00
N ASP A 126 -11.42 9.78 -18.11
CA ASP A 126 -12.80 9.31 -17.97
C ASP A 126 -13.28 8.45 -19.16
N ASP A 127 -12.60 8.55 -20.29
CA ASP A 127 -12.82 7.72 -21.48
C ASP A 127 -12.03 6.39 -21.41
N GLY A 128 -11.18 6.22 -20.40
CA GLY A 128 -10.35 5.03 -20.18
C GLY A 128 -9.06 4.99 -21.01
N ASN A 129 -8.62 6.12 -21.56
CA ASN A 129 -7.34 6.24 -22.25
C ASN A 129 -6.21 6.49 -21.26
N LEU A 130 -5.00 6.06 -21.63
CA LEU A 130 -3.80 6.24 -20.82
C LEU A 130 -3.39 7.72 -20.80
N THR A 131 -3.27 8.31 -19.60
CA THR A 131 -2.79 9.69 -19.44
C THR A 131 -1.25 9.74 -19.41
N LYS A 132 -0.66 10.94 -19.52
CA LYS A 132 0.79 11.12 -19.32
C LYS A 132 1.28 10.66 -17.95
N ILE A 133 0.46 10.85 -16.90
CA ILE A 133 0.78 10.34 -15.57
C ILE A 133 0.74 8.81 -15.59
N GLY A 134 -0.27 8.21 -16.22
CA GLY A 134 -0.35 6.76 -16.41
C GLY A 134 0.84 6.18 -17.18
N GLU A 135 1.30 6.84 -18.23
CA GLU A 135 2.49 6.45 -18.98
C GLU A 135 3.73 6.42 -18.10
N HIS A 136 3.95 7.43 -17.26
CA HIS A 136 5.05 7.46 -16.30
C HIS A 136 4.88 6.39 -15.21
N MET A 137 3.66 6.17 -14.73
CA MET A 137 3.37 5.14 -13.72
C MET A 137 3.69 3.73 -14.24
N ALA A 138 3.45 3.46 -15.53
CA ALA A 138 3.71 2.17 -16.16
C ALA A 138 5.22 1.84 -16.30
N GLU A 139 6.10 2.84 -16.25
CA GLU A 139 7.56 2.63 -16.30
C GLU A 139 8.15 2.10 -14.98
N PHE A 140 7.42 2.26 -13.88
CA PHE A 140 7.85 1.76 -12.58
C PHE A 140 7.41 0.30 -12.37
N PRO A 141 8.27 -0.58 -11.84
CA PRO A 141 7.91 -1.95 -11.46
C PRO A 141 7.22 -1.98 -10.08
N LEU A 142 6.20 -1.14 -9.89
CA LEU A 142 5.52 -0.92 -8.61
C LEU A 142 4.00 -0.91 -8.80
N ASP A 143 3.27 -1.08 -7.70
CA ASP A 143 1.82 -0.88 -7.71
C ASP A 143 1.47 0.60 -7.98
N PRO A 144 0.37 0.88 -8.70
CA PRO A 144 -0.02 2.23 -9.09
C PRO A 144 -0.03 3.27 -7.95
N GLN A 145 -0.42 2.87 -6.74
CA GLN A 145 -0.44 3.75 -5.57
C GLN A 145 0.96 4.26 -5.19
N PHE A 146 1.97 3.39 -5.23
CA PHE A 146 3.36 3.78 -4.98
C PHE A 146 3.87 4.72 -6.08
N CYS A 147 3.57 4.42 -7.34
CA CYS A 147 3.94 5.28 -8.47
C CYS A 147 3.34 6.68 -8.32
N LYS A 148 2.06 6.77 -7.93
CA LYS A 148 1.39 8.06 -7.71
C LYS A 148 2.04 8.86 -6.57
N ALA A 149 2.39 8.21 -5.46
CA ALA A 149 3.09 8.87 -4.36
C ALA A 149 4.46 9.42 -4.80
N LEU A 150 5.23 8.64 -5.58
CA LEU A 150 6.52 9.07 -6.14
C LEU A 150 6.39 10.28 -7.07
N LEU A 151 5.42 10.24 -7.98
CA LEU A 151 5.19 11.31 -8.95
C LEU A 151 4.59 12.58 -8.32
N ALA A 152 3.86 12.46 -7.22
CA ALA A 152 3.32 13.59 -6.48
C ALA A 152 4.34 14.24 -5.53
N ALA A 153 5.37 13.49 -5.09
CA ALA A 153 6.33 13.95 -4.08
C ALA A 153 7.08 15.26 -4.42
N PRO A 154 7.46 15.56 -5.68
CA PRO A 154 8.09 16.84 -6.03
C PRO A 154 7.24 18.06 -5.68
N LYS A 155 5.90 17.97 -5.83
CA LYS A 155 4.94 19.03 -5.45
C LYS A 155 5.07 19.41 -3.98
N TYR A 156 5.42 18.44 -3.14
CA TYR A 156 5.59 18.60 -1.70
C TYR A 156 7.05 18.75 -1.28
N ARG A 157 8.00 18.78 -2.22
CA ARG A 157 9.44 18.90 -1.95
C ARG A 157 9.99 17.81 -1.01
N CYS A 158 9.56 16.56 -1.18
CA CYS A 158 9.97 15.42 -0.34
C CYS A 158 10.21 14.12 -1.14
N SER A 159 10.54 14.24 -2.42
CA SER A 159 10.78 13.10 -3.30
C SER A 159 11.92 12.18 -2.82
N ASN A 160 12.99 12.71 -2.22
CA ASN A 160 14.08 11.87 -1.72
C ASN A 160 13.64 10.93 -0.59
N GLU A 161 12.79 11.42 0.28
CA GLU A 161 12.22 10.68 1.41
C GLU A 161 11.20 9.65 0.93
N ILE A 162 10.31 10.05 0.01
CA ILE A 162 9.27 9.16 -0.53
C ILE A 162 9.88 7.98 -1.29
N VAL A 163 10.93 8.19 -2.09
CA VAL A 163 11.64 7.09 -2.76
C VAL A 163 12.21 6.09 -1.75
N SER A 164 12.73 6.60 -0.64
CA SER A 164 13.30 5.76 0.43
C SER A 164 12.19 4.96 1.14
N ILE A 165 11.05 5.58 1.43
CA ILE A 165 9.88 4.91 2.03
C ILE A 165 9.33 3.83 1.08
N VAL A 166 9.13 4.15 -0.20
CA VAL A 166 8.62 3.19 -1.20
C VAL A 166 9.58 2.02 -1.38
N ALA A 167 10.89 2.28 -1.37
CA ALA A 167 11.89 1.22 -1.45
C ALA A 167 11.86 0.29 -0.22
N MET A 168 11.67 0.85 0.98
CA MET A 168 11.50 0.08 2.22
C MET A 168 10.23 -0.77 2.22
N LEU A 169 9.12 -0.24 1.68
CA LEU A 169 7.85 -0.96 1.53
C LEU A 169 7.91 -2.08 0.48
N SER A 170 8.74 -1.90 -0.55
CA SER A 170 8.93 -2.88 -1.63
C SER A 170 9.86 -4.04 -1.23
N ALA A 171 10.60 -3.89 -0.13
CA ALA A 171 11.46 -4.93 0.42
C ALA A 171 10.74 -5.72 1.55
N PRO A 172 11.20 -6.95 1.88
CA PRO A 172 10.70 -7.64 3.07
C PRO A 172 10.92 -6.79 4.32
N ASN A 173 9.99 -6.87 5.30
CA ASN A 173 10.09 -6.12 6.55
C ASN A 173 11.51 -6.20 7.16
N CYS A 174 12.08 -5.04 7.50
CA CYS A 174 13.42 -4.93 8.06
C CYS A 174 13.45 -5.17 9.58
N PHE A 175 12.36 -4.94 10.31
CA PHE A 175 12.33 -5.11 11.76
C PHE A 175 12.21 -6.59 12.14
N ILE A 176 13.21 -7.10 12.86
CA ILE A 176 13.26 -8.47 13.39
C ILE A 176 12.70 -8.48 14.80
N ARG A 177 11.78 -9.41 15.09
CA ARG A 177 11.19 -9.55 16.42
C ARG A 177 11.19 -11.01 16.86
N PRO A 178 12.33 -11.55 17.35
CA PRO A 178 12.42 -12.95 17.75
C PRO A 178 11.47 -13.25 18.92
N PRO A 179 10.80 -14.42 18.96
CA PRO A 179 9.86 -14.74 20.03
C PRO A 179 10.45 -14.67 21.45
N ASN A 180 11.74 -15.01 21.60
CA ASN A 180 12.44 -15.04 22.89
C ASN A 180 12.96 -13.67 23.33
N GLU A 181 13.06 -12.70 22.41
CA GLU A 181 13.71 -11.39 22.63
C GLU A 181 12.77 -10.23 22.28
N ARG A 182 11.46 -10.44 22.36
CA ARG A 182 10.44 -9.45 21.95
C ARG A 182 10.65 -8.09 22.60
N LYS A 183 10.93 -8.06 23.91
CA LYS A 183 11.12 -6.81 24.66
C LYS A 183 12.34 -6.02 24.16
N GLN A 184 13.48 -6.70 23.95
CA GLN A 184 14.71 -6.09 23.45
C GLN A 184 14.53 -5.59 22.01
N ALA A 185 13.84 -6.36 21.16
CA ALA A 185 13.51 -5.95 19.80
C ALA A 185 12.57 -4.72 19.77
N ASP A 186 11.58 -4.66 20.67
CA ASP A 186 10.65 -3.53 20.77
C ASP A 186 11.37 -2.27 21.30
N GLU A 187 12.29 -2.42 22.27
CA GLU A 187 13.15 -1.34 22.79
C GLU A 187 14.12 -0.81 21.71
N ALA A 188 14.72 -1.71 20.91
CA ALA A 188 15.56 -1.31 19.78
C ALA A 188 14.73 -0.60 18.71
N LYS A 189 13.52 -1.11 18.39
CA LYS A 189 12.62 -0.47 17.44
C LYS A 189 12.21 0.94 17.90
N ALA A 190 12.00 1.14 19.20
CA ALA A 190 11.58 2.42 19.76
C ALA A 190 12.55 3.57 19.46
N GLN A 191 13.84 3.29 19.22
CA GLN A 191 14.84 4.29 18.83
C GLN A 191 14.56 4.90 17.45
N PHE A 192 13.84 4.18 16.59
CA PHE A 192 13.46 4.64 15.25
C PHE A 192 12.05 5.23 15.20
N ASN A 193 11.24 4.99 16.24
CA ASN A 193 9.82 5.32 16.23
C ASN A 193 9.61 6.82 15.99
N HIS A 194 8.76 7.12 15.02
CA HIS A 194 8.26 8.46 14.80
C HIS A 194 6.82 8.55 15.33
N GLU A 195 6.55 9.60 16.10
CA GLU A 195 5.25 9.87 16.75
C GLU A 195 4.09 10.00 15.74
N GLU A 196 4.39 10.40 14.51
CA GLU A 196 3.39 10.52 13.44
C GLU A 196 3.22 9.26 12.56
N GLY A 197 3.99 8.18 12.78
CA GLY A 197 3.66 6.84 12.25
C GLY A 197 4.77 6.03 11.59
N ASP A 198 4.39 4.81 11.16
CA ASP A 198 5.30 3.73 10.77
C ASP A 198 6.10 4.02 9.49
N HIS A 199 5.53 4.77 8.53
CA HIS A 199 6.26 5.15 7.31
C HIS A 199 7.48 5.99 7.62
N LEU A 200 7.34 6.90 8.59
CA LEU A 200 8.42 7.78 9.05
C LEU A 200 9.41 7.00 9.94
N THR A 201 8.93 6.05 10.73
CA THR A 201 9.77 5.09 11.45
C THR A 201 10.66 4.28 10.51
N MET A 202 10.14 3.83 9.37
CA MET A 202 10.94 3.15 8.34
C MET A 202 11.96 4.09 7.68
N LEU A 203 11.58 5.35 7.45
CA LEU A 203 12.51 6.35 6.93
C LEU A 203 13.67 6.58 7.91
N ASN A 204 13.39 6.75 9.20
CA ASN A 204 14.41 6.89 10.25
C ASN A 204 15.37 5.69 10.27
N ALA A 205 14.82 4.48 10.24
CA ALA A 205 15.63 3.25 10.22
C ALA A 205 16.52 3.17 8.97
N TYR A 206 16.01 3.57 7.79
CA TYR A 206 16.80 3.60 6.56
C TYR A 206 17.88 4.70 6.59
N THR A 207 17.57 5.90 7.07
CA THR A 207 18.55 6.99 7.18
C THR A 207 19.69 6.60 8.11
N LEU A 208 19.40 6.10 9.31
CA LEU A 208 20.42 5.64 10.25
C LEU A 208 21.22 4.45 9.70
N TYR A 209 20.60 3.54 8.95
CA TYR A 209 21.31 2.48 8.24
C TYR A 209 22.34 3.03 7.24
N LYS A 210 21.98 4.07 6.50
CA LYS A 210 22.89 4.72 5.53
C LYS A 210 24.00 5.53 6.22
N GLU A 211 23.69 6.19 7.33
CA GLU A 211 24.70 6.89 8.16
C GLU A 211 25.73 5.93 8.76
N ASN A 212 25.32 4.70 9.09
CA ASN A 212 26.22 3.64 9.56
C ASN A 212 26.82 2.82 8.40
N GLU A 213 26.86 3.39 7.19
CA GLU A 213 27.49 2.82 5.98
C GLU A 213 27.00 1.41 5.60
N GLY A 214 25.81 1.05 6.06
CA GLY A 214 25.23 -0.27 5.83
C GLY A 214 25.86 -1.41 6.64
N ASP A 215 26.49 -1.11 7.78
CA ASP A 215 27.13 -2.09 8.66
C ASP A 215 26.15 -3.18 9.15
N ALA A 216 26.49 -4.43 8.84
CA ALA A 216 25.72 -5.59 9.24
C ALA A 216 25.73 -5.81 10.77
N GLN A 217 26.81 -5.43 11.46
CA GLN A 217 26.89 -5.55 12.91
C GLN A 217 26.00 -4.53 13.60
N TRP A 218 25.95 -3.30 13.10
CA TRP A 218 24.97 -2.29 13.51
C TRP A 218 23.53 -2.77 13.30
N CYS A 219 23.21 -3.36 12.14
CA CYS A 219 21.88 -3.93 11.91
C CYS A 219 21.53 -5.02 12.93
N TYR A 220 22.45 -5.94 13.21
CA TYR A 220 22.24 -7.02 14.17
C TYR A 220 21.95 -6.48 15.58
N LYS A 221 22.73 -5.50 16.05
CA LYS A 221 22.54 -4.87 17.37
C LYS A 221 21.18 -4.16 17.49
N ASN A 222 20.68 -3.60 16.39
CA ASN A 222 19.42 -2.86 16.36
C ASN A 222 18.21 -3.69 15.94
N TYR A 223 18.31 -5.03 15.92
CA TYR A 223 17.24 -5.93 15.48
C TYR A 223 16.72 -5.61 14.07
N LEU A 224 17.62 -5.21 13.17
CA LEU A 224 17.33 -4.94 11.77
C LEU A 224 17.88 -6.04 10.85
N ASN A 225 17.12 -6.38 9.83
CA ASN A 225 17.52 -7.33 8.80
C ASN A 225 18.37 -6.63 7.74
N ALA A 226 19.70 -6.80 7.84
CA ALA A 226 20.66 -6.23 6.90
C ALA A 226 20.39 -6.62 5.44
N ARG A 227 19.89 -7.84 5.18
CA ARG A 227 19.54 -8.28 3.82
C ARG A 227 18.33 -7.53 3.28
N SER A 228 17.31 -7.30 4.11
CA SER A 228 16.14 -6.50 3.73
C SER A 228 16.52 -5.06 3.44
N LEU A 229 17.34 -4.43 4.28
CA LEU A 229 17.81 -3.06 4.09
C LEU A 229 18.67 -2.91 2.84
N LYS A 230 19.59 -3.83 2.59
CA LYS A 230 20.38 -3.86 1.35
C LYS A 230 19.50 -4.04 0.11
N ASN A 231 18.45 -4.86 0.21
CA ASN A 231 17.48 -4.99 -0.88
C ASN A 231 16.72 -3.68 -1.12
N ALA A 232 16.26 -3.01 -0.06
CA ALA A 232 15.62 -1.71 -0.15
C ALA A 232 16.57 -0.66 -0.78
N ASP A 233 17.85 -0.64 -0.42
CA ASP A 233 18.84 0.27 -1.02
C ASP A 233 19.03 0.04 -2.53
N ASN A 234 19.03 -1.22 -2.96
CA ASN A 234 19.08 -1.58 -4.37
C ASN A 234 17.81 -1.11 -5.11
N VAL A 235 16.63 -1.35 -4.53
CA VAL A 235 15.34 -0.89 -5.09
C VAL A 235 15.33 0.64 -5.19
N ARG A 236 15.75 1.35 -4.14
CA ARG A 236 15.86 2.81 -4.12
C ARG A 236 16.73 3.30 -5.28
N THR A 237 17.90 2.69 -5.48
CA THR A 237 18.83 3.04 -6.57
C THR A 237 18.19 2.84 -7.95
N GLN A 238 17.41 1.78 -8.14
CA GLN A 238 16.68 1.54 -9.39
C GLN A 238 15.57 2.59 -9.61
N LEU A 239 14.80 2.91 -8.57
CA LEU A 239 13.72 3.89 -8.65
C LEU A 239 14.25 5.31 -8.94
N VAL A 240 15.35 5.71 -8.30
CA VAL A 240 16.05 6.99 -8.57
C VAL A 240 16.41 7.09 -10.06
N ARG A 241 17.02 6.05 -10.64
CA ARG A 241 17.38 6.06 -12.07
C ARG A 241 16.17 6.20 -12.99
N ILE A 242 15.06 5.54 -12.63
CA ILE A 242 13.82 5.65 -13.40
C ILE A 242 13.26 7.08 -13.30
N MET A 243 13.26 7.68 -12.11
CA MET A 243 12.82 9.06 -11.88
C MET A 243 13.66 10.08 -12.64
N GLU A 244 14.99 9.98 -12.59
CA GLU A 244 15.91 10.84 -13.33
C GLU A 244 15.66 10.76 -14.84
N ARG A 245 15.49 9.54 -15.38
CA ARG A 245 15.20 9.31 -16.79
C ARG A 245 13.87 9.94 -17.25
N MET A 246 12.88 10.01 -16.37
CA MET A 246 11.58 10.65 -16.64
C MET A 246 11.56 12.15 -16.31
N GLY A 247 12.67 12.72 -15.85
CA GLY A 247 12.74 14.13 -15.45
C GLY A 247 11.96 14.46 -14.17
N VAL A 248 11.74 13.48 -13.29
CA VAL A 248 11.11 13.70 -11.98
C VAL A 248 12.17 14.27 -11.03
N GLU A 249 11.93 15.47 -10.50
CA GLU A 249 12.88 16.14 -9.62
C GLU A 249 13.10 15.39 -8.30
N LEU A 250 14.37 15.26 -7.89
CA LEU A 250 14.78 14.69 -6.62
C LEU A 250 15.13 15.80 -5.63
N VAL A 251 14.08 16.33 -5.00
CA VAL A 251 14.13 17.39 -4.00
C VAL A 251 13.88 16.85 -2.58
N SER A 252 14.41 17.56 -1.59
CA SER A 252 14.16 17.37 -0.16
C SER A 252 13.98 18.74 0.49
N THR A 253 13.07 18.82 1.45
CA THR A 253 12.88 20.00 2.28
C THR A 253 13.95 19.98 3.38
N PRO A 254 14.56 21.11 3.78
CA PRO A 254 15.48 21.12 4.92
C PRO A 254 14.83 20.55 6.18
N PHE A 255 15.58 19.74 6.94
CA PHE A 255 15.06 19.02 8.10
C PHE A 255 14.52 19.96 9.19
N GLU A 256 15.12 21.15 9.33
CA GLU A 256 14.72 22.17 10.31
C GLU A 256 13.38 22.83 9.96
N ASN A 257 12.86 22.61 8.75
CA ASN A 257 11.59 23.16 8.33
C ASN A 257 10.44 22.43 9.06
N PRO A 258 9.54 23.17 9.75
CA PRO A 258 8.38 22.55 10.42
C PRO A 258 7.47 21.76 9.46
N ALA A 259 7.51 22.05 8.16
CA ALA A 259 6.73 21.36 7.14
C ALA A 259 7.37 20.04 6.66
N TYR A 260 8.59 19.69 7.07
CA TYR A 260 9.33 18.51 6.57
C TYR A 260 8.48 17.22 6.67
N TRP A 261 8.07 16.85 7.89
CA TRP A 261 7.26 15.66 8.13
C TRP A 261 5.86 15.75 7.53
N ARG A 262 5.25 16.94 7.58
CA ARG A 262 3.94 17.20 6.97
C ARG A 262 3.96 16.96 5.46
N ASN A 263 5.00 17.41 4.77
CA ASN A 263 5.16 17.24 3.32
C ASN A 263 5.27 15.77 2.93
N ILE A 264 6.03 14.98 3.68
CA ILE A 264 6.16 13.53 3.45
C ILE A 264 4.79 12.85 3.60
N ARG A 265 4.05 13.14 4.68
CA ARG A 265 2.73 12.55 4.92
C ARG A 265 1.69 12.94 3.87
N MET A 266 1.70 14.19 3.40
CA MET A 266 0.84 14.61 2.29
C MET A 266 1.18 13.88 0.98
N ALA A 267 2.47 13.73 0.66
CA ALA A 267 2.90 13.01 -0.54
C ALA A 267 2.51 11.52 -0.52
N LEU A 268 2.64 10.86 0.65
CA LEU A 268 2.12 9.51 0.81
C LEU A 268 0.60 9.50 0.59
N THR A 269 -0.12 10.45 1.17
CA THR A 269 -1.59 10.53 1.05
C THR A 269 -2.01 10.62 -0.43
N ALA A 270 -1.21 11.24 -1.30
CA ALA A 270 -1.49 11.30 -2.74
C ALA A 270 -1.51 9.94 -3.46
N GLY A 271 -0.77 8.94 -2.98
CA GLY A 271 -0.88 7.58 -3.49
C GLY A 271 -1.91 6.72 -2.75
N PHE A 272 -2.07 6.97 -1.45
CA PHE A 272 -2.79 6.09 -0.52
C PHE A 272 -4.13 6.66 -0.03
N PHE A 273 -4.69 7.66 -0.70
CA PHE A 273 -5.93 8.32 -0.26
C PHE A 273 -7.14 7.38 -0.17
N MET A 274 -7.13 6.24 -0.89
CA MET A 274 -8.16 5.20 -0.74
C MET A 274 -7.97 4.32 0.49
N GLN A 275 -6.75 4.23 1.01
CA GLN A 275 -6.37 3.42 2.18
C GLN A 275 -6.30 4.29 3.43
N VAL A 276 -7.45 4.88 3.77
CA VAL A 276 -7.62 5.77 4.90
C VAL A 276 -8.64 5.18 5.85
N ALA A 277 -8.43 5.34 7.16
CA ALA A 277 -9.38 4.94 8.19
C ALA A 277 -9.63 6.08 9.18
N HIS A 278 -10.86 6.17 9.66
CA HIS A 278 -11.33 7.17 10.61
C HIS A 278 -11.67 6.52 11.95
N LEU A 279 -11.24 7.12 13.06
CA LEU A 279 -11.53 6.65 14.41
C LEU A 279 -12.96 7.01 14.82
N GLU A 280 -13.78 6.00 15.09
CA GLU A 280 -15.12 6.22 15.65
C GLU A 280 -15.10 6.43 17.17
N ARG A 281 -16.19 6.98 17.70
CA ARG A 281 -16.38 7.20 19.16
C ARG A 281 -16.25 5.93 20.01
N ASN A 282 -16.51 4.76 19.43
CA ASN A 282 -16.37 3.46 20.09
C ASN A 282 -14.89 3.01 20.22
N GLY A 283 -13.94 3.77 19.66
CA GLY A 283 -12.51 3.48 19.70
C GLY A 283 -12.04 2.48 18.62
N VAL A 284 -12.90 2.11 17.67
CA VAL A 284 -12.59 1.28 16.50
C VAL A 284 -12.39 2.18 15.28
N TYR A 285 -11.50 1.81 14.37
CA TYR A 285 -11.33 2.50 13.10
C TYR A 285 -12.26 1.92 12.05
N ASN A 286 -12.84 2.76 11.19
CA ASN A 286 -13.57 2.33 10.00
C ASN A 286 -12.86 2.84 8.74
N THR A 287 -12.67 1.96 7.75
CA THR A 287 -12.08 2.35 6.46
C THR A 287 -12.98 3.33 5.71
N ALA A 288 -12.37 4.29 5.01
CA ALA A 288 -13.08 5.27 4.21
C ALA A 288 -13.84 4.59 3.05
N LYS A 289 -15.09 5.02 2.82
CA LYS A 289 -16.08 4.45 1.87
C LYS A 289 -16.53 3.00 2.14
N ASP A 290 -15.63 2.07 2.42
CA ASP A 290 -15.97 0.65 2.56
C ASP A 290 -16.46 0.26 3.97
N ASN A 291 -16.35 1.18 4.94
CA ASN A 291 -16.83 1.05 6.33
C ASN A 291 -16.42 -0.28 6.99
N GLN A 292 -15.21 -0.75 6.72
CA GLN A 292 -14.70 -1.99 7.33
C GLN A 292 -14.14 -1.67 8.72
N PRO A 293 -14.60 -2.36 9.78
CA PRO A 293 -14.07 -2.17 11.12
C PRO A 293 -12.68 -2.80 11.20
N VAL A 294 -11.71 -1.98 11.62
CA VAL A 294 -10.29 -2.33 11.72
C VAL A 294 -9.67 -1.79 13.01
N GLN A 295 -8.54 -2.38 13.39
CA GLN A 295 -7.70 -1.91 14.50
C GLN A 295 -6.28 -1.64 14.00
N LEU A 296 -5.55 -0.75 14.68
CA LEU A 296 -4.12 -0.61 14.42
C LEU A 296 -3.43 -1.94 14.72
N HIS A 297 -2.60 -2.40 13.79
CA HIS A 297 -1.83 -3.64 13.99
C HIS A 297 -0.92 -3.48 15.23
N PRO A 298 -0.72 -4.51 16.07
CA PRO A 298 0.10 -4.41 17.29
C PRO A 298 1.58 -4.03 17.06
N SER A 299 2.04 -4.01 15.81
CA SER A 299 3.39 -3.54 15.46
C SER A 299 3.47 -2.05 15.15
N CYS A 300 2.33 -1.34 15.11
CA CYS A 300 2.26 0.10 14.84
C CYS A 300 2.98 0.87 15.93
N CYS A 301 3.77 1.89 15.57
CA CYS A 301 4.48 2.75 16.53
C CYS A 301 3.61 3.83 17.18
N LEU A 302 2.35 3.98 16.77
CA LEU A 302 1.45 5.01 17.31
C LEU A 302 0.96 4.63 18.71
N ASP A 303 1.36 5.41 19.71
CA ASP A 303 0.90 5.25 21.10
C ASP A 303 -0.53 5.75 21.30
N GLN A 304 -0.91 6.80 20.57
CA GLN A 304 -2.25 7.38 20.59
C GLN A 304 -3.06 6.92 19.38
N LYS A 305 -4.39 6.99 19.50
CA LYS A 305 -5.31 6.76 18.38
C LYS A 305 -5.67 8.11 17.73
N PRO A 306 -4.97 8.54 16.67
CA PRO A 306 -5.33 9.75 15.93
C PRO A 306 -6.70 9.62 15.25
N GLU A 307 -7.38 10.74 14.99
CA GLU A 307 -8.71 10.74 14.34
C GLU A 307 -8.65 10.11 12.93
N TRP A 308 -7.58 10.39 12.17
CA TRP A 308 -7.39 9.89 10.82
C TRP A 308 -6.03 9.23 10.66
N VAL A 309 -6.03 8.07 10.01
CA VAL A 309 -4.80 7.35 9.62
C VAL A 309 -4.87 6.93 8.17
N MET A 310 -3.73 7.01 7.48
CA MET A 310 -3.50 6.24 6.27
C MET A 310 -2.79 4.93 6.61
N TYR A 311 -3.01 3.88 5.83
CA TYR A 311 -2.37 2.59 6.02
C TYR A 311 -1.86 2.00 4.69
N ASN A 312 -0.79 1.20 4.76
CA ASN A 312 -0.25 0.51 3.59
C ASN A 312 -0.94 -0.84 3.34
N GLU A 313 -1.21 -1.61 4.38
CA GLU A 313 -1.67 -3.00 4.25
C GLU A 313 -2.90 -3.28 5.13
N PHE A 314 -3.88 -3.97 4.55
CA PHE A 314 -5.00 -4.55 5.29
C PHE A 314 -4.67 -6.02 5.60
N VAL A 315 -4.73 -6.38 6.89
CA VAL A 315 -4.34 -7.71 7.38
C VAL A 315 -5.59 -8.42 7.92
N LEU A 316 -6.03 -9.45 7.20
CA LEU A 316 -7.21 -10.24 7.55
C LEU A 316 -6.81 -11.43 8.44
N THR A 317 -7.24 -11.41 9.71
CA THR A 317 -7.08 -12.50 10.67
C THR A 317 -8.40 -12.73 11.43
N ALA A 318 -8.37 -13.24 12.67
CA ALA A 318 -9.55 -13.26 13.54
C ALA A 318 -10.11 -11.86 13.84
N LYS A 319 -9.26 -10.83 13.81
CA LYS A 319 -9.64 -9.42 13.75
C LYS A 319 -9.01 -8.80 12.50
N ASN A 320 -9.67 -7.78 11.95
CA ASN A 320 -9.10 -7.01 10.85
C ASN A 320 -8.15 -5.97 11.42
N TYR A 321 -6.94 -5.91 10.86
CA TYR A 321 -5.94 -4.92 11.23
C TYR A 321 -5.52 -4.10 10.02
N ILE A 322 -5.13 -2.87 10.27
CA ILE A 322 -4.38 -2.04 9.32
C ILE A 322 -2.94 -1.94 9.80
N ARG A 323 -1.99 -2.20 8.90
CA ARG A 323 -0.56 -2.27 9.20
C ARG A 323 0.20 -1.21 8.43
N THR A 324 1.25 -0.69 9.07
CA THR A 324 2.04 0.44 8.62
C THR A 324 1.16 1.69 8.50
N CYS A 325 0.88 2.31 9.64
CA CYS A 325 -0.07 3.42 9.73
C CYS A 325 0.64 4.76 9.95
N THR A 326 0.10 5.83 9.36
CA THR A 326 0.60 7.20 9.53
C THR A 326 -0.54 8.17 9.76
N VAL A 327 -0.34 9.12 10.66
CA VAL A 327 -1.31 10.16 11.02
C VAL A 327 -1.48 11.10 9.83
N ILE A 328 -2.73 11.38 9.46
CA ILE A 328 -3.04 12.39 8.43
C ILE A 328 -4.07 13.38 8.96
N GLU A 329 -4.23 14.52 8.29
CA GLU A 329 -5.30 15.46 8.57
C GLU A 329 -6.44 15.25 7.55
N GLY A 330 -7.68 15.23 8.03
CA GLY A 330 -8.85 14.98 7.16
C GLY A 330 -9.07 16.06 6.10
N ASP A 331 -8.49 17.25 6.26
CA ASP A 331 -8.59 18.33 5.28
C ASP A 331 -7.71 18.10 4.05
N TRP A 332 -6.60 17.36 4.18
CA TRP A 332 -5.72 17.00 3.06
C TRP A 332 -6.43 16.10 2.05
N LEU A 333 -7.39 15.30 2.48
CA LEU A 333 -8.14 14.37 1.63
C LEU A 333 -8.87 15.11 0.49
N PHE A 334 -9.38 16.30 0.77
CA PHE A 334 -10.00 17.18 -0.24
C PHE A 334 -8.99 17.81 -1.19
N ASP A 335 -7.78 18.11 -0.72
CA ASP A 335 -6.75 18.79 -1.51
C ASP A 335 -6.01 17.80 -2.42
N VAL A 336 -5.94 16.54 -1.99
CA VAL A 336 -5.20 15.47 -2.64
C VAL A 336 -6.07 14.66 -3.61
N ALA A 337 -7.30 14.33 -3.22
CA ALA A 337 -8.18 13.46 -4.00
C ALA A 337 -9.64 13.94 -3.95
N PRO A 338 -9.96 15.14 -4.49
CA PRO A 338 -11.29 15.72 -4.42
C PRO A 338 -12.36 14.83 -5.07
N ALA A 339 -12.06 14.21 -6.21
CA ALA A 339 -12.99 13.32 -6.91
C ALA A 339 -13.34 12.06 -6.08
N TYR A 340 -12.39 11.54 -5.31
CA TYR A 340 -12.64 10.41 -4.43
C TYR A 340 -13.43 10.81 -3.18
N PHE A 341 -13.11 11.96 -2.57
CA PHE A 341 -13.77 12.46 -1.37
C PHE A 341 -14.96 13.38 -1.65
N ASP A 342 -15.63 13.20 -2.79
CA ASP A 342 -16.89 13.86 -3.09
C ASP A 342 -17.99 13.42 -2.11
N LEU A 343 -18.47 14.37 -1.32
CA LEU A 343 -19.47 14.17 -0.28
C LEU A 343 -20.85 13.78 -0.81
N THR A 344 -21.14 14.03 -2.09
CA THR A 344 -22.42 13.60 -2.69
C THR A 344 -22.52 12.08 -2.73
N ASN A 345 -21.42 11.41 -3.09
CA ASN A 345 -21.31 9.96 -3.28
C ASN A 345 -20.67 9.24 -2.08
N PHE A 346 -20.27 9.97 -1.03
CA PHE A 346 -19.68 9.37 0.17
C PHE A 346 -20.75 8.73 1.06
N PRO A 347 -20.57 7.50 1.58
CA PRO A 347 -21.58 6.85 2.42
C PRO A 347 -21.85 7.61 3.72
N GLN A 348 -23.06 7.48 4.25
CA GLN A 348 -23.43 8.09 5.52
C GLN A 348 -22.73 7.37 6.68
N CYS A 349 -21.69 7.99 7.23
CA CYS A 349 -20.94 7.49 8.40
C CYS A 349 -20.37 8.66 9.22
N GLU A 350 -19.73 8.36 10.37
CA GLU A 350 -19.10 9.39 11.20
C GLU A 350 -18.00 10.15 10.44
N ALA A 351 -17.23 9.46 9.61
CA ALA A 351 -16.18 10.06 8.78
C ALA A 351 -16.75 11.12 7.83
N ARG A 352 -17.91 10.87 7.20
CA ARG A 352 -18.61 11.86 6.36
C ARG A 352 -18.99 13.11 7.15
N ARG A 353 -19.55 12.97 8.35
CA ARG A 353 -19.95 14.10 9.20
C ARG A 353 -18.74 14.94 9.65
N VAL A 354 -17.59 14.32 9.85
CA VAL A 354 -16.33 15.02 10.15
C VAL A 354 -15.86 15.79 8.92
N LEU A 355 -15.84 15.13 7.74
CA LEU A 355 -15.47 15.75 6.47
C LEU A 355 -16.39 16.92 6.08
N GLU A 356 -17.71 16.81 6.29
CA GLU A 356 -18.66 17.91 6.09
C GLU A 356 -18.36 19.12 6.98
N ARG A 357 -18.04 18.90 8.26
CA ARG A 357 -17.64 19.98 9.18
C ARG A 357 -16.33 20.65 8.74
N ILE A 358 -15.36 19.86 8.26
CA ILE A 358 -14.10 20.37 7.72
C ILE A 358 -14.37 21.21 6.46
N ALA A 359 -15.22 20.74 5.55
CA ALA A 359 -15.59 21.44 4.32
C ALA A 359 -16.26 22.80 4.61
N ILE A 360 -17.22 22.84 5.55
CA ILE A 360 -17.88 24.09 5.99
C ILE A 360 -16.86 25.06 6.58
N LYS A 361 -15.93 24.57 7.42
CA LYS A 361 -14.87 25.40 8.02
C LYS A 361 -13.90 25.94 6.96
N LYS A 362 -13.55 25.16 5.94
CA LYS A 362 -12.73 25.59 4.80
C LYS A 362 -13.45 26.68 3.99
N ALA A 363 -14.73 26.50 3.68
CA ALA A 363 -15.55 27.48 2.97
C ALA A 363 -15.69 28.81 3.75
N GLY A 364 -15.90 28.74 5.07
CA GLY A 364 -16.00 29.93 5.93
C GLY A 364 -14.70 30.73 6.08
N LYS A 365 -13.52 30.08 5.95
CA LYS A 365 -12.22 30.77 5.96
C LYS A 365 -11.86 31.43 4.62
N GLY A 366 -12.41 30.94 3.51
CA GLY A 366 -12.18 31.49 2.16
C GLY A 366 -12.90 32.83 1.90
N GLY A 367 -13.99 33.13 2.62
CA GLY A 367 -14.80 34.35 2.43
C GLY A 367 -14.22 35.64 3.04
N GLY A 368 -13.04 35.60 3.66
CA GLY A 368 -12.44 36.75 4.36
C GLY A 368 -11.58 37.69 3.50
N LYS A 369 -11.36 37.40 2.21
CA LYS A 369 -10.53 38.20 1.30
C LYS A 369 -11.15 38.34 -0.10
N SER A 370 -12.37 38.85 -0.22
CA SER A 370 -12.86 39.38 -1.52
C SER A 370 -13.98 40.42 -1.49
N ASP A 371 -14.48 40.89 -0.34
CA ASP A 371 -15.57 41.88 -0.31
C ASP A 371 -15.16 43.25 0.24
N LYS A 372 -14.19 43.90 -0.43
CA LYS A 372 -13.89 45.33 -0.22
C LYS A 372 -13.97 46.19 -1.48
N TRP A 373 -14.64 45.71 -2.53
CA TRP A 373 -14.88 46.50 -3.74
C TRP A 373 -16.37 46.52 -4.13
N ASP A 374 -17.26 46.97 -3.25
CA ASP A 374 -18.55 47.54 -3.72
C ASP A 374 -19.31 48.40 -2.67
N LYS A 375 -18.63 49.34 -2.02
CA LYS A 375 -19.31 50.32 -1.13
C LYS A 375 -19.19 51.79 -1.55
N THR A 376 -18.71 52.07 -2.75
CA THR A 376 -18.51 53.45 -3.23
C THR A 376 -19.38 53.86 -4.43
N SER A 377 -20.31 53.01 -4.88
CA SER A 377 -21.13 53.28 -6.07
C SER A 377 -22.58 53.70 -5.79
N LYS A 378 -23.08 53.62 -4.54
CA LYS A 378 -24.50 53.89 -4.21
C LYS A 378 -24.82 55.18 -3.45
N LYS A 379 -23.87 56.12 -3.30
CA LYS A 379 -24.12 57.40 -2.57
C LYS A 379 -24.34 58.65 -3.42
N ASN A 380 -24.29 58.58 -4.75
CA ASN A 380 -24.59 59.71 -5.64
C ASN A 380 -25.73 59.39 -6.60
N LYS A 381 -26.97 59.40 -6.10
CA LYS A 381 -28.20 59.62 -6.90
C LYS A 381 -29.42 59.78 -5.98
N LYS A 382 -29.42 60.85 -5.19
CA LYS A 382 -30.64 61.52 -4.69
C LYS A 382 -30.30 63.00 -4.54
N ARG A 383 -30.46 63.73 -5.64
CA ARG A 383 -30.73 65.16 -5.69
C ARG A 383 -31.54 65.42 -6.94
#